data_AF-F2PZ17-F1
#
_entry.id   AF-F2PZ17-F1
#
_cell.length_a   1.000
_cell.length_b   1.000
_cell.length_c   1.000
_cell.angle_alpha   90.00
_cell.angle_beta   90.00
_cell.angle_gamma   90.00
#
_symmetry.space_group_name_H-M   'P 1'
#
loop_
_entity.id
_entity.type
_entity.pdbx_description
1 polymer ?
#
loop_
_entity_poly.entity_id
_entity_poly.type
_entity_poly.pdbx_seq_one_letter_code
_entity_poly.pdbx_strand_id
1 'polypeptide(L)'
;MILISAVLLFLLAYRPVTAVIVTYYIEQPLNTSFTVYDDFNGHILGLGVGSDGLLEVQPNSTTRWHFEQIFDFNYIIRESNSNRYIHAPNPKLGSLVTVSETAATVIDPTVYDNAQYKFYVRHEGPGLFFTVERHSTEQPSRYVIKLRENTNGKRQDFTFIKPPKKSN
;
A
#
# COMPACT_ATOMS: atom_id res chain seq x y z
N MET A 1 -53.13 -23.30 11.66
CA MET A 1 -51.80 -23.65 11.12
C MET A 1 -51.04 -22.37 10.74
N ILE A 2 -50.71 -21.52 11.73
CA ILE A 2 -49.94 -20.28 11.56
C ILE A 2 -49.23 -20.04 12.89
N LEU A 3 -48.16 -20.79 13.18
CA LEU A 3 -47.34 -20.54 14.38
C LEU A 3 -45.84 -20.76 14.17
N ILE A 4 -45.42 -21.20 12.98
CA ILE A 4 -44.01 -21.48 12.68
C ILE A 4 -43.31 -20.24 12.05
N SER A 5 -44.07 -19.25 11.56
CA SER A 5 -43.51 -18.16 10.77
C SER A 5 -42.96 -16.96 11.57
N ALA A 6 -43.28 -16.83 12.87
CA ALA A 6 -42.83 -15.69 13.68
C ALA A 6 -41.49 -15.94 14.41
N VAL A 7 -41.15 -17.20 14.71
CA VAL A 7 -39.91 -17.54 15.43
C VAL A 7 -38.70 -17.59 14.50
N LEU A 8 -38.88 -17.96 13.22
CA LEU A 8 -37.78 -17.94 12.24
C LEU A 8 -37.32 -16.53 11.86
N LEU A 9 -38.20 -15.52 11.90
CA LEU A 9 -37.82 -14.14 11.57
C LEU A 9 -36.99 -13.47 12.68
N PHE A 10 -37.14 -13.91 13.93
CA PHE A 10 -36.36 -13.37 15.05
C PHE A 10 -34.96 -13.97 15.17
N LEU A 11 -34.72 -15.16 14.61
CA LEU A 11 -33.39 -15.80 14.59
C LEU A 11 -32.45 -15.23 13.52
N LEU A 12 -32.97 -14.48 12.54
CA LEU A 12 -32.17 -13.76 11.54
C LEU A 12 -31.74 -12.35 11.99
N ALA A 13 -32.25 -11.84 13.12
CA ALA A 13 -31.91 -10.53 13.65
C ALA A 13 -30.74 -10.55 14.66
N TYR A 14 -30.20 -11.72 14.98
CA TYR A 14 -29.07 -11.89 15.91
C TYR A 14 -27.82 -12.42 15.20
N ARG A 15 -27.19 -11.55 14.41
CA ARG A 15 -25.74 -11.53 14.36
C ARG A 15 -25.31 -10.08 14.56
N PRO A 16 -24.83 -9.69 15.75
CA PRO A 16 -23.92 -8.57 15.76
C PRO A 16 -22.78 -9.00 14.85
N VAL A 17 -22.67 -8.35 13.70
CA VAL A 17 -21.39 -8.26 13.01
C VAL A 17 -20.53 -7.44 13.98
N THR A 18 -19.98 -8.11 14.99
CA THR A 18 -18.73 -7.69 15.58
C THR A 18 -17.74 -7.83 14.45
N ALA A 19 -17.67 -6.78 13.61
CA ALA A 19 -16.44 -6.45 12.94
C ALA A 19 -15.45 -6.31 14.09
N VAL A 20 -14.72 -7.40 14.37
CA VAL A 20 -13.56 -7.32 15.23
C VAL A 20 -12.69 -6.32 14.51
N ILE A 21 -12.64 -5.10 15.00
CA ILE A 21 -11.62 -4.14 14.62
C ILE A 21 -10.35 -4.77 15.18
N VAL A 22 -9.75 -5.67 14.42
CA VAL A 22 -8.44 -6.22 14.73
C VAL A 22 -7.50 -5.06 14.45
N THR A 23 -7.16 -4.32 15.49
CA THR A 23 -6.13 -3.31 15.41
C THR A 23 -4.79 -4.02 15.21
N TYR A 24 -4.28 -4.02 13.99
CA TYR A 24 -2.94 -4.53 13.70
C TYR A 24 -1.93 -3.42 14.03
N TYR A 25 -1.38 -3.44 15.24
CA TYR A 25 -0.21 -2.61 15.53
C TYR A 25 1.00 -3.20 14.80
N ILE A 26 1.59 -2.41 13.89
CA ILE A 26 2.84 -2.78 13.25
C ILE A 26 3.98 -2.22 14.10
N GLU A 27 4.70 -3.12 14.76
CA GLU A 27 5.93 -2.77 15.48
C GLU A 27 6.96 -2.16 14.53
N GLN A 28 7.52 -1.03 14.95
CA GLN A 28 8.65 -0.34 14.33
C GLN A 28 9.96 -0.85 14.96
N PRO A 29 11.08 -0.87 14.21
CA PRO A 29 11.20 -0.49 12.81
C PRO A 29 10.56 -1.51 11.86
N LEU A 30 10.18 -1.06 10.66
CA LEU A 30 9.53 -1.87 9.62
C LEU A 30 10.49 -2.88 8.94
N ASN A 31 11.51 -3.42 9.61
CA ASN A 31 12.56 -4.28 9.02
C ASN A 31 12.07 -5.69 8.64
N THR A 32 11.08 -5.78 7.77
CA THR A 32 10.45 -7.01 7.32
C THR A 32 9.74 -6.82 5.97
N SER A 33 9.13 -7.89 5.46
CA SER A 33 8.35 -7.83 4.23
C SER A 33 6.87 -7.60 4.51
N PHE A 34 6.22 -6.80 3.67
CA PHE A 34 4.78 -6.54 3.72
C PHE A 34 4.14 -6.76 2.36
N THR A 35 2.87 -7.17 2.36
CA THR A 35 1.97 -6.85 1.26
C THR A 35 1.43 -5.45 1.50
N VAL A 36 1.50 -4.60 0.50
CA VAL A 36 1.08 -3.20 0.57
C VAL A 36 -0.21 -3.04 -0.22
N TYR A 37 -1.29 -2.76 0.48
CA TYR A 37 -2.63 -2.57 -0.09
C TYR A 37 -2.90 -1.09 -0.25
N ASP A 38 -3.46 -0.70 -1.38
CA ASP A 38 -4.16 0.56 -1.48
C ASP A 38 -5.45 0.52 -0.66
N ASP A 39 -5.64 1.51 0.21
CA ASP A 39 -6.78 1.54 1.13
C ASP A 39 -8.12 1.77 0.42
N PHE A 40 -8.12 2.46 -0.73
CA PHE A 40 -9.33 2.82 -1.45
C PHE A 40 -10.08 1.60 -2.01
N ASN A 41 -9.38 0.60 -2.54
CA ASN A 41 -10.04 -0.58 -3.13
C ASN A 41 -9.42 -1.93 -2.78
N GLY A 42 -8.42 -1.97 -1.89
CA GLY A 42 -7.77 -3.21 -1.47
C GLY A 42 -6.92 -3.86 -2.57
N HIS A 43 -6.61 -3.16 -3.66
CA HIS A 43 -5.66 -3.64 -4.66
C HIS A 43 -4.23 -3.55 -4.11
N ILE A 44 -3.32 -4.32 -4.67
CA ILE A 44 -1.98 -4.49 -4.14
C ILE A 44 -0.99 -3.67 -4.96
N LEU A 45 -0.15 -2.88 -4.29
CA LEU A 45 1.00 -2.22 -4.87
C LEU A 45 2.02 -3.28 -5.29
N GLY A 46 2.32 -3.33 -6.58
CA GLY A 46 3.28 -4.27 -7.12
C GLY A 46 4.05 -3.73 -8.31
N LEU A 47 4.79 -4.64 -8.91
CA LEU A 47 5.47 -4.39 -10.17
C LEU A 47 4.43 -4.31 -11.29
N GLY A 48 4.55 -3.29 -12.12
CA GLY A 48 3.73 -3.15 -13.31
C GLY A 48 3.90 -4.32 -14.27
N VAL A 49 2.85 -4.57 -15.06
CA VAL A 49 2.86 -5.62 -16.10
C VAL A 49 3.65 -5.21 -17.35
N GLY A 50 3.91 -3.91 -17.51
CA GLY A 50 4.74 -3.37 -18.57
C GLY A 50 6.24 -3.56 -18.34
N SER A 51 7.03 -3.45 -19.40
CA SER A 51 8.50 -3.48 -19.33
C SER A 51 9.12 -2.15 -18.85
N ASP A 52 8.31 -1.13 -18.58
CA ASP A 52 8.74 0.20 -18.14
C ASP A 52 9.14 0.24 -16.65
N GLY A 53 8.93 -0.84 -15.91
CA GLY A 53 9.31 -0.95 -14.50
C GLY A 53 8.51 -0.05 -13.57
N LEU A 54 7.37 0.49 -14.02
CA LEU A 54 6.50 1.30 -13.19
C LEU A 54 5.91 0.50 -12.04
N LEU A 55 5.68 1.18 -10.91
CA LEU A 55 4.86 0.63 -9.84
C LEU A 55 3.38 0.78 -10.19
N GLU A 56 2.63 -0.29 -10.01
CA GLU A 56 1.19 -0.35 -10.29
C GLU A 56 0.38 -0.86 -9.10
N VAL A 57 -0.88 -0.45 -9.04
CA VAL A 57 -1.84 -0.94 -8.05
C VAL A 57 -2.91 -1.77 -8.75
N GLN A 58 -2.90 -3.07 -8.49
CA GLN A 58 -3.69 -4.06 -9.23
C GLN A 58 -4.30 -5.14 -8.32
N PRO A 59 -5.48 -5.71 -8.66
CA PRO A 59 -6.22 -6.60 -7.77
C PRO A 59 -5.52 -7.93 -7.46
N ASN A 60 -4.65 -8.40 -8.35
CA ASN A 60 -4.04 -9.73 -8.27
C ASN A 60 -2.51 -9.71 -8.18
N SER A 61 -1.91 -8.59 -7.73
CA SER A 61 -0.47 -8.57 -7.49
C SER A 61 -0.13 -9.49 -6.32
N THR A 62 0.93 -10.27 -6.47
CA THR A 62 1.53 -11.09 -5.40
C THR A 62 2.82 -10.48 -4.87
N THR A 63 3.18 -9.28 -5.35
CA THR A 63 4.40 -8.58 -4.96
C THR A 63 4.42 -8.33 -3.46
N ARG A 64 5.57 -8.57 -2.86
CA ARG A 64 5.88 -8.21 -1.49
C ARG A 64 7.05 -7.24 -1.49
N TRP A 65 7.02 -6.32 -0.54
CA TRP A 65 8.01 -5.28 -0.39
C TRP A 65 8.74 -5.49 0.93
N HIS A 66 10.04 -5.72 0.85
CA HIS A 66 10.95 -5.76 1.97
C HIS A 66 11.43 -4.35 2.30
N PHE A 67 11.20 -3.93 3.53
CA PHE A 67 11.60 -2.63 4.05
C PHE A 67 12.88 -2.83 4.85
N GLU A 68 13.88 -2.01 4.56
CA GLU A 68 15.16 -1.99 5.24
C GLU A 68 15.41 -0.57 5.75
N GLN A 69 15.44 -0.41 7.07
CA GLN A 69 15.71 0.86 7.71
C GLN A 69 17.17 1.22 7.49
N ILE A 70 17.41 2.40 6.93
CA ILE A 70 18.76 2.93 6.73
C ILE A 70 19.15 3.91 7.84
N PHE A 71 18.21 4.73 8.31
CA PHE A 71 18.42 5.69 9.39
C PHE A 71 17.08 6.27 9.88
N ASP A 72 16.84 6.26 11.19
CA ASP A 72 15.62 6.83 11.79
C ASP A 72 14.35 6.32 11.07
N PHE A 73 13.40 7.17 10.68
CA PHE A 73 12.20 6.73 9.94
C PHE A 73 12.43 6.53 8.43
N ASN A 74 13.67 6.49 7.96
CA ASN A 74 14.00 6.39 6.54
C ASN A 74 14.37 4.96 6.15
N TYR A 75 13.78 4.50 5.06
CA TYR A 75 13.88 3.14 4.55
C TYR A 75 14.27 3.15 3.07
N ILE A 76 14.96 2.09 2.66
CA ILE A 76 14.93 1.63 1.27
C ILE A 76 13.97 0.45 1.18
N ILE A 77 13.25 0.37 0.06
CA ILE A 77 12.19 -0.64 -0.11
C ILE A 77 12.53 -1.46 -1.34
N ARG A 78 12.69 -2.77 -1.15
CA ARG A 78 13.08 -3.76 -2.16
C ARG A 78 11.93 -4.72 -2.44
N GLU A 79 11.73 -5.13 -3.68
CA GLU A 79 10.86 -6.27 -3.96
C GLU A 79 11.45 -7.53 -3.29
N SER A 80 10.63 -8.27 -2.53
CA SER A 80 11.15 -9.29 -1.61
C SER A 80 11.93 -10.42 -2.29
N ASN A 81 11.69 -10.69 -3.58
CA ASN A 81 12.23 -11.84 -4.32
C ASN A 81 13.30 -11.45 -5.37
N SER A 82 13.70 -10.18 -5.44
CA SER A 82 14.66 -9.68 -6.44
C SER A 82 15.45 -8.48 -5.91
N ASN A 83 16.51 -8.07 -6.59
CA ASN A 83 17.30 -6.89 -6.22
C ASN A 83 16.71 -5.57 -6.74
N ARG A 84 15.39 -5.52 -6.98
CA ARG A 84 14.73 -4.33 -7.52
C ARG A 84 14.20 -3.47 -6.38
N TYR A 85 14.74 -2.27 -6.26
CA TYR A 85 14.37 -1.27 -5.27
C TYR A 85 13.39 -0.26 -5.85
N ILE A 86 12.47 0.22 -5.01
CA ILE A 86 11.61 1.35 -5.37
C ILE A 86 12.49 2.57 -5.63
N HIS A 87 12.24 3.23 -6.76
CA HIS A 87 13.11 4.27 -7.27
C HIS A 87 12.33 5.38 -7.99
N ALA A 88 12.67 6.61 -7.64
CA ALA A 88 12.26 7.85 -8.26
C ALA A 88 13.55 8.69 -8.46
N PRO A 89 14.21 8.61 -9.64
CA PRO A 89 15.56 9.15 -9.84
C PRO A 89 15.68 10.65 -9.64
N ASN A 90 14.58 11.38 -9.86
CA ASN A 90 14.47 12.83 -9.65
C ASN A 90 13.07 13.12 -9.09
N PRO A 91 12.88 13.02 -7.76
CA PRO A 91 11.57 13.20 -7.15
C PRO A 91 11.14 14.67 -7.28
N LYS A 92 10.07 14.89 -8.05
CA LYS A 92 9.39 16.18 -8.22
C LYS A 92 7.90 15.93 -8.42
N LEU A 93 7.10 16.99 -8.33
CA LEU A 93 5.65 16.90 -8.53
C LEU A 93 5.32 16.24 -9.89
N GLY A 94 4.52 15.17 -9.84
CA GLY A 94 4.08 14.40 -11.00
C GLY A 94 5.07 13.33 -11.48
N SER A 95 6.25 13.19 -10.86
CA SER A 95 7.18 12.09 -11.19
C SER A 95 6.53 10.73 -10.99
N LEU A 96 6.79 9.82 -11.93
CA LEU A 96 6.43 8.42 -11.81
C LEU A 96 7.43 7.70 -10.90
N VAL A 97 6.94 6.69 -10.19
CA VAL A 97 7.78 5.81 -9.38
C VAL A 97 7.96 4.48 -10.10
N THR A 98 9.21 4.05 -10.23
CA THR A 98 9.61 2.80 -10.89
C THR A 98 10.34 1.90 -9.90
N VAL A 99 10.88 0.80 -10.40
CA VAL A 99 11.94 0.04 -9.73
C VAL A 99 13.29 0.17 -10.43
N SER A 100 14.37 -0.10 -9.71
CA SER A 100 15.74 -0.12 -10.23
C SER A 100 16.57 -1.21 -9.53
N GLU A 101 17.48 -1.85 -10.26
CA GLU A 101 18.40 -2.85 -9.70
C GLU A 101 19.64 -2.24 -9.03
N THR A 102 19.92 -0.96 -9.32
CA THR A 102 21.19 -0.31 -8.95
C THR A 102 21.01 0.97 -8.12
N ALA A 103 19.77 1.39 -7.87
CA ALA A 103 19.47 2.60 -7.12
C ALA A 103 18.17 2.44 -6.33
N ALA A 104 18.10 3.08 -5.16
CA ALA A 104 16.92 3.11 -4.32
C ALA A 104 16.57 4.55 -3.95
N THR A 105 15.28 4.85 -3.84
CA THR A 105 14.81 6.09 -3.23
C THR A 105 14.62 5.87 -1.75
N VAL A 106 15.11 6.84 -0.97
CA VAL A 106 14.88 6.90 0.47
C VAL A 106 13.45 7.34 0.74
N ILE A 107 12.71 6.52 1.47
CA ILE A 107 11.28 6.69 1.72
C ILE A 107 11.02 6.64 3.22
N ASP A 108 10.15 7.51 3.71
CA ASP A 108 9.68 7.56 5.08
C ASP A 108 8.19 7.15 5.10
N PRO A 109 7.86 5.93 5.53
CA PRO A 109 6.48 5.51 5.71
C PRO A 109 5.89 6.17 6.95
N THR A 110 5.19 7.29 6.77
CA THR A 110 4.57 8.04 7.86
C THR A 110 3.27 7.37 8.28
N VAL A 111 3.16 6.99 9.56
CA VAL A 111 1.94 6.40 10.14
C VAL A 111 0.82 7.44 10.13
N TYR A 112 -0.35 7.06 9.60
CA TYR A 112 -1.54 7.90 9.61
C TYR A 112 -2.58 7.40 10.63
N ASP A 113 -2.86 6.09 10.61
CA ASP A 113 -3.75 5.38 11.55
C ASP A 113 -3.38 3.88 11.51
N ASN A 114 -3.80 3.07 12.47
CA ASN A 114 -3.60 1.62 12.61
C ASN A 114 -3.21 0.85 11.31
N ALA A 115 -1.90 0.56 11.13
CA ALA A 115 -1.33 -0.12 9.96
C ALA A 115 -1.48 0.59 8.59
N GLN A 116 -2.06 1.78 8.56
CA GLN A 116 -2.17 2.69 7.43
C GLN A 116 -1.01 3.68 7.41
N TYR A 117 -0.36 3.76 6.26
CA TYR A 117 0.83 4.56 6.02
C TYR A 117 0.68 5.38 4.76
N LYS A 118 1.36 6.52 4.74
CA LYS A 118 1.68 7.24 3.52
C LYS A 118 3.17 7.11 3.25
N PHE A 119 3.55 6.92 1.98
CA PHE A 119 4.97 6.90 1.60
C PHE A 119 5.42 8.32 1.29
N TYR A 120 6.21 8.91 2.20
CA TYR A 120 6.81 10.23 2.03
C TYR A 120 8.19 10.11 1.37
N VAL A 121 8.41 10.92 0.33
CA VAL A 121 9.70 11.06 -0.35
C VAL A 121 10.21 12.47 -0.12
N ARG A 122 11.36 12.58 0.57
CA ARG A 122 12.02 13.87 0.77
C ARG A 122 12.55 14.40 -0.55
N HIS A 123 12.30 15.67 -0.79
CA HIS A 123 12.96 16.45 -1.83
C HIS A 123 13.04 17.92 -1.40
N GLU A 124 13.70 18.77 -2.19
CA GLU A 124 13.70 20.21 -1.96
C GLU A 124 12.30 20.81 -2.21
N GLY A 125 11.59 21.16 -1.13
CA GLY A 125 10.24 21.76 -1.21
C GLY A 125 9.21 21.07 -0.31
N PRO A 126 7.90 21.22 -0.61
CA PRO A 126 6.83 20.52 0.09
C PRO A 126 6.99 19.00 -0.02
N GLY A 127 6.49 18.26 0.96
CA GLY A 127 6.52 16.80 0.92
C GLY A 127 5.84 16.16 -0.28
N LEU A 128 6.50 15.18 -0.93
CA LEU A 128 5.87 14.34 -1.96
C LEU A 128 5.48 12.98 -1.41
N PHE A 129 4.31 12.53 -1.82
CA PHE A 129 3.68 11.30 -1.37
C PHE A 129 3.32 10.43 -2.56
N PHE A 130 3.40 9.11 -2.35
CA PHE A 130 2.88 8.15 -3.32
C PHE A 130 1.38 8.37 -3.48
N THR A 131 0.95 8.61 -4.71
CA THR A 131 -0.45 8.82 -5.06
C THR A 131 -0.82 7.89 -6.20
N VAL A 132 -1.87 7.11 -6.00
CA VAL A 132 -2.37 6.19 -7.02
C VAL A 132 -3.21 6.97 -8.03
N GLU A 133 -2.76 7.00 -9.28
CA GLU A 133 -3.42 7.72 -10.38
C GLU A 133 -3.46 6.87 -11.64
N ARG A 134 -4.35 7.23 -12.57
CA ARG A 134 -4.31 6.65 -13.92
C ARG A 134 -2.97 6.97 -14.59
N HIS A 135 -2.41 5.99 -15.29
CA HIS A 135 -1.15 6.15 -16.01
C HIS A 135 -1.28 7.27 -17.04
N SER A 136 -2.23 7.13 -17.97
CA SER A 136 -2.56 8.12 -18.99
C SER A 136 -4.03 8.03 -19.42
N THR A 137 -4.46 8.96 -20.27
CA THR A 137 -5.79 8.96 -20.92
C THR A 137 -5.98 7.77 -21.86
N GLU A 138 -4.90 7.30 -22.48
CA GLU A 138 -4.86 6.19 -23.42
C GLU A 138 -4.85 4.82 -22.71
N GLN A 139 -4.42 4.79 -21.44
CA GLN A 139 -4.40 3.59 -20.60
C GLN A 139 -5.17 3.81 -19.29
N PRO A 140 -6.50 4.05 -19.35
CA PRO A 140 -7.30 4.48 -18.20
C PRO A 140 -7.50 3.38 -17.14
N SER A 141 -7.28 2.12 -17.48
CA SER A 141 -7.37 0.97 -16.57
C SER A 141 -6.07 0.72 -15.79
N ARG A 142 -4.96 1.36 -16.17
CA ARG A 142 -3.65 1.18 -15.56
C ARG A 142 -3.46 2.23 -14.46
N TYR A 143 -3.35 1.79 -13.22
CA TYR A 143 -3.15 2.67 -12.07
C TYR A 143 -1.71 2.56 -11.59
N VAL A 144 -1.00 3.68 -11.61
CA VAL A 144 0.43 3.79 -11.29
C VAL A 144 0.65 4.72 -10.10
N ILE A 145 1.86 4.70 -9.55
CA ILE A 145 2.27 5.64 -8.51
C ILE A 145 2.87 6.90 -9.14
N LYS A 146 2.26 8.05 -8.82
CA LYS A 146 2.78 9.40 -9.08
C LYS A 146 3.08 10.11 -7.77
N LEU A 147 4.15 10.91 -7.76
CA LEU A 147 4.48 11.75 -6.62
C LEU A 147 3.62 13.02 -6.62
N ARG A 148 2.84 13.23 -5.55
CA ARG A 148 2.02 14.44 -5.35
C ARG A 148 2.23 15.03 -3.97
N GLU A 149 1.90 16.30 -3.81
CA GLU A 149 1.79 16.91 -2.48
C GLU A 149 0.71 16.20 -1.64
N ASN A 150 0.82 16.30 -0.31
CA ASN A 150 -0.22 15.79 0.58
C ASN A 150 -1.51 16.57 0.34
N THR A 151 -2.59 15.88 0.02
CA THR A 151 -3.90 16.53 -0.14
C THR A 151 -5.00 15.59 0.29
N ASN A 152 -5.91 16.08 1.13
CA ASN A 152 -7.06 15.31 1.59
C ASN A 152 -7.90 14.82 0.41
N GLY A 153 -8.35 13.55 0.47
CA GLY A 153 -9.17 12.92 -0.57
C GLY A 153 -8.39 12.38 -1.78
N LYS A 154 -7.06 12.48 -1.80
CA LYS A 154 -6.23 11.74 -2.76
C LYS A 154 -5.97 10.32 -2.27
N ARG A 155 -5.80 9.39 -3.21
CA ARG A 155 -5.51 7.98 -2.97
C ARG A 155 -4.03 7.81 -2.58
N GLN A 156 -3.72 8.15 -1.33
CA GLN A 156 -2.36 8.23 -0.77
C GLN A 156 -2.15 7.32 0.45
N ASP A 157 -3.22 6.68 0.93
CA ASP A 157 -3.21 5.82 2.11
C ASP A 157 -3.03 4.36 1.71
N PHE A 158 -2.10 3.69 2.39
CA PHE A 158 -1.75 2.31 2.12
C PHE A 158 -1.75 1.48 3.40
N THR A 159 -2.43 0.35 3.37
CA THR A 159 -2.47 -0.60 4.49
C THR A 159 -1.37 -1.64 4.34
N PHE A 160 -0.54 -1.82 5.37
CA PHE A 160 0.56 -2.78 5.37
C PHE A 160 0.17 -4.05 6.12
N ILE A 161 0.36 -5.22 5.51
CA ILE A 161 0.06 -6.51 6.14
C ILE A 161 1.31 -7.39 6.13
N LYS A 162 1.75 -7.82 7.33
CA LYS A 162 2.83 -8.80 7.49
C LYS A 162 2.39 -10.16 6.97
N PRO A 163 3.30 -10.97 6.39
CA PRO A 163 2.99 -12.36 6.09
C PRO A 163 2.65 -13.11 7.39
N PRO A 164 1.75 -14.10 7.35
CA PRO A 164 1.48 -14.94 8.50
C PRO A 164 2.78 -15.59 8.98
N LYS A 165 3.02 -15.57 10.30
CA LYS A 165 4.13 -16.31 10.91
C LYS A 165 3.90 -17.79 10.58
N LYS A 166 4.85 -18.43 9.89
CA LYS A 166 4.87 -19.89 9.84
C LYS A 166 5.14 -20.38 11.27
N SER A 167 4.21 -21.11 11.86
CA SER A 167 4.50 -21.87 13.08
C SER A 167 5.49 -22.97 12.69
N ASN A 168 6.65 -23.02 13.35
CA ASN A 168 7.54 -24.17 13.29
C ASN A 168 6.96 -25.33 14.11
#